data_AF-A0A7R9WNQ8-F1
#
_entry.id   AF-A0A7R9WNQ8-F1
#
_cell.length_a   1.000
_cell.length_b   1.000
_cell.length_c   1.000
_cell.angle_alpha   90.00
_cell.angle_beta   90.00
_cell.angle_gamma   90.00
#
_symmetry.space_group_name_H-M   'P 1'
#
loop_
_entity.id
_entity.type
_entity.pdbx_description
1 polymer ?
#
loop_
_entity_poly.entity_id
_entity_poly.type
_entity_poly.pdbx_seq_one_letter_code
_entity_poly.pdbx_strand_id
1 'polypeptide(L)'
;DATSATSGDALRSTHSFLLYLTDCEDGGETCLLNDVNGAGADEVVASVSPIRGRLLLFPHVCPHRGNVVQDVPKVLIRGEVYLPLEGNTRHLDGKSEHE
;
A
#
# COMPACT_ATOMS: atom_id res chain seq x y z
N ASP A 1 5.84 -15.61 40.46
CA ASP A 1 6.54 -14.55 39.73
C ASP A 1 6.44 -14.76 38.24
N ALA A 2 5.83 -13.79 37.58
CA ALA A 2 5.54 -13.78 36.16
C ALA A 2 6.72 -13.17 35.38
N THR A 3 7.05 -13.77 34.24
CA THR A 3 7.52 -13.02 33.08
C THR A 3 6.68 -13.47 31.88
N SER A 4 5.54 -12.80 31.71
CA SER A 4 4.68 -12.93 30.54
C SER A 4 5.40 -12.33 29.34
N ALA A 5 5.70 -13.14 28.34
CA ALA A 5 6.06 -12.66 27.02
C ALA A 5 4.83 -12.00 26.39
N THR A 6 4.69 -10.69 26.56
CA THR A 6 3.69 -9.88 25.86
C THR A 6 4.39 -8.66 25.27
N SER A 7 4.56 -8.65 23.96
CA SER A 7 4.65 -7.44 23.12
C SER A 7 4.47 -7.91 21.69
N GLY A 8 3.25 -7.80 21.16
CA GLY A 8 2.99 -8.08 19.76
C GLY A 8 3.81 -7.12 18.90
N ASP A 9 4.82 -7.65 18.20
CA ASP A 9 5.32 -6.99 17.00
C ASP A 9 4.15 -6.99 16.03
N ALA A 10 3.39 -5.89 16.02
CA ALA A 10 2.41 -5.64 14.99
C ALA A 10 3.20 -5.65 13.68
N LEU A 11 3.06 -6.73 12.91
CA LEU A 11 3.71 -6.87 11.60
C LEU A 11 3.38 -5.62 10.79
N ARG A 12 4.38 -4.75 10.60
CA ARG A 12 4.18 -3.55 9.79
C ARG A 12 4.01 -3.98 8.35
N SER A 13 3.01 -3.42 7.67
CA SER A 13 2.88 -3.64 6.24
C SER A 13 4.11 -3.10 5.53
N THR A 14 4.54 -3.85 4.53
CA THR A 14 5.69 -3.47 3.70
C THR A 14 5.27 -2.55 2.56
N HIS A 15 4.02 -2.70 2.11
CA HIS A 15 3.47 -2.04 0.94
C HIS A 15 2.02 -1.65 1.19
N SER A 16 1.58 -0.59 0.53
CA SER A 16 0.17 -0.25 0.39
C SER A 16 -0.27 -0.53 -1.04
N PHE A 17 -1.54 -0.86 -1.24
CA PHE A 17 -2.13 -0.97 -2.56
C PHE A 17 -3.39 -0.14 -2.73
N LEU A 18 -3.65 0.28 -3.96
CA LEU A 18 -4.89 0.91 -4.42
C LEU A 18 -5.44 0.13 -5.62
N LEU A 19 -6.63 -0.42 -5.50
CA LEU A 19 -7.39 -0.99 -6.61
C LEU A 19 -8.51 -0.01 -7.00
N TYR A 20 -8.38 0.64 -8.15
CA TYR A 20 -9.37 1.60 -8.62
C TYR A 20 -10.61 0.88 -9.15
N LEU A 21 -11.80 1.29 -8.69
CA LEU A 21 -13.09 0.71 -9.09
C LEU A 21 -13.86 1.61 -10.09
N THR A 22 -13.43 2.85 -10.24
CA THR A 22 -13.93 3.80 -11.24
C THR A 22 -12.78 4.40 -12.03
N ASP A 23 -13.11 4.84 -13.24
CA ASP A 23 -12.25 5.67 -14.08
C ASP A 23 -12.42 7.14 -13.67
N CYS A 24 -11.33 7.91 -13.75
CA CYS A 24 -11.36 9.37 -13.74
C CYS A 24 -10.54 9.82 -14.94
N GLU A 25 -11.18 10.47 -15.92
CA GLU A 25 -10.49 11.01 -17.10
C GLU A 25 -9.71 12.27 -16.72
N ASP A 26 -10.29 13.09 -15.83
CA ASP A 26 -9.69 14.32 -15.30
C ASP A 26 -9.45 14.26 -13.78
N GLY A 27 -8.19 14.46 -13.41
CA GLY A 27 -7.72 14.55 -12.03
C GLY A 27 -7.78 13.25 -11.24
N GLY A 28 -7.66 13.38 -9.92
CA GLY A 28 -7.73 12.26 -9.00
C GLY A 28 -6.53 11.31 -9.10
N GLU A 29 -5.39 11.71 -9.65
CA GLU A 29 -4.22 10.85 -9.70
C GLU A 29 -3.68 10.57 -8.30
N THR A 30 -3.02 9.42 -8.14
CA THR A 30 -2.12 9.18 -7.02
C THR A 30 -0.70 9.56 -7.45
N CYS A 31 -0.13 10.57 -6.81
CA CYS A 31 1.25 10.99 -7.03
C CYS A 31 2.17 10.33 -6.00
N LEU A 32 3.22 9.67 -6.46
CA LEU A 32 4.35 9.24 -5.66
C LEU A 32 5.39 10.36 -5.64
N LEU A 33 5.88 10.70 -4.46
CA LEU A 33 6.74 11.85 -4.23
C LEU A 33 8.12 11.36 -3.79
N ASN A 34 9.14 12.17 -4.09
CA ASN A 34 10.50 11.90 -3.64
C ASN A 34 10.63 12.11 -2.12
N ASP A 35 10.04 13.21 -1.62
CA ASP A 35 9.99 13.57 -0.20
C ASP A 35 8.79 14.50 0.07
N VAL A 36 8.43 14.69 1.35
CA VAL A 36 7.47 15.69 1.81
C VAL A 36 8.22 16.75 2.61
N ASN A 37 8.64 17.82 1.95
CA ASN A 37 9.54 18.82 2.55
C ASN A 37 8.80 20.02 3.19
N GLY A 38 7.47 20.05 3.14
CA GLY A 38 6.65 21.12 3.73
C GLY A 38 6.81 22.50 3.06
N ALA A 39 7.69 22.63 2.06
CA ALA A 39 7.97 23.85 1.33
C ALA A 39 7.05 24.05 0.11
N GLY A 40 6.07 23.15 -0.07
CA GLY A 40 5.00 23.29 -1.07
C GLY A 40 5.37 22.86 -2.49
N ALA A 41 6.59 22.37 -2.72
CA ALA A 41 7.05 21.84 -4.00
C ALA A 41 7.55 20.40 -3.84
N ASP A 42 6.64 19.48 -3.50
CA ASP A 42 6.99 18.06 -3.49
C ASP A 42 7.22 17.58 -4.93
N GLU A 43 8.43 17.09 -5.19
CA GLU A 43 8.81 16.53 -6.48
C GLU A 43 8.03 15.24 -6.74
N VAL A 44 7.20 15.25 -7.79
CA VAL A 44 6.43 14.07 -8.21
C VAL A 44 7.33 13.17 -9.05
N VAL A 45 7.59 11.97 -8.54
CA VAL A 45 8.39 10.94 -9.23
C VAL A 45 7.52 10.15 -10.20
N ALA A 46 6.27 9.88 -9.82
CA ALA A 46 5.31 9.20 -10.67
C ALA A 46 3.88 9.68 -10.36
N SER A 47 3.03 9.67 -11.38
CA SER A 47 1.60 9.95 -11.24
C SER A 47 0.80 8.81 -11.87
N VAL A 48 -0.25 8.34 -11.18
CA VAL A 48 -1.06 7.22 -11.60
C VAL A 48 -2.53 7.62 -11.65
N SER A 49 -3.09 7.71 -12.86
CA SER A 49 -4.50 8.01 -13.06
C SER A 49 -5.42 6.87 -12.58
N PRO A 50 -6.61 7.18 -12.04
CA PRO A 50 -7.62 6.18 -11.73
C PRO A 50 -8.17 5.54 -13.01
N ILE A 51 -7.91 4.25 -13.19
CA ILE A 51 -8.53 3.45 -14.26
C ILE A 51 -9.11 2.20 -13.61
N ARG A 52 -10.38 1.90 -13.85
CA ARG A 52 -11.07 0.74 -13.28
C ARG A 52 -10.24 -0.53 -13.53
N GLY A 53 -10.01 -1.28 -12.46
CA GLY A 53 -9.24 -2.53 -12.47
C GLY A 53 -7.72 -2.33 -12.38
N ARG A 54 -7.21 -1.09 -12.44
CA ARG A 54 -5.79 -0.81 -12.20
C ARG A 54 -5.47 -1.04 -10.73
N LEU A 55 -4.43 -1.84 -10.47
CA LEU A 55 -3.83 -2.02 -9.16
C LEU A 55 -2.50 -1.26 -9.11
N LEU A 56 -2.38 -0.33 -8.16
CA LEU A 56 -1.12 0.31 -7.80
C LEU A 56 -0.63 -0.31 -6.49
N LEU A 57 0.59 -0.85 -6.47
CA LEU A 57 1.26 -1.38 -5.27
C LEU A 57 2.58 -0.61 -5.08
N PHE A 58 2.82 -0.09 -3.88
CA PHE A 58 3.99 0.76 -3.60
C PHE A 58 4.47 0.59 -2.16
N PRO A 59 5.75 0.85 -1.85
CA PRO A 59 6.27 0.72 -0.48
C PRO A 59 5.47 1.57 0.50
N HIS A 60 5.14 1.01 1.66
CA HIS A 60 4.28 1.68 2.65
C HIS A 60 4.83 3.03 3.11
N VAL A 61 6.16 3.16 3.15
CA VAL A 61 6.88 4.38 3.55
C VAL A 61 7.03 5.41 2.44
N CYS A 62 6.62 5.10 1.20
CA CYS A 62 6.76 6.01 0.07
C CYS A 62 5.85 7.24 0.27
N PRO A 63 6.41 8.46 0.28
CA PRO A 63 5.62 9.69 0.23
C PRO A 63 4.64 9.69 -0.94
N HIS A 64 3.37 9.97 -0.68
CA HIS A 64 2.35 10.00 -1.72
C HIS A 64 1.21 10.93 -1.36
N ARG A 65 0.51 11.43 -2.39
CA ARG A 65 -0.73 12.20 -2.22
C ARG A 65 -1.77 11.81 -3.27
N GLY A 66 -3.04 11.98 -2.93
CA GLY A 66 -4.12 12.03 -3.91
C GLY A 66 -4.32 13.46 -4.39
N ASN A 67 -4.29 13.67 -5.71
CA ASN A 67 -4.68 14.94 -6.30
C ASN A 67 -6.20 15.16 -6.19
N VAL A 68 -6.61 16.41 -6.42
CA VAL A 68 -8.03 16.80 -6.49
C VAL A 68 -8.76 15.95 -7.51
N VAL A 69 -9.88 15.37 -7.10
CA VAL A 69 -10.78 14.59 -7.95
C VAL A 69 -11.71 15.56 -8.65
N GLN A 70 -11.67 15.61 -9.99
CA GLN A 70 -12.60 16.40 -10.79
C GLN A 70 -13.76 15.52 -11.26
N ASP A 71 -13.45 14.31 -11.74
CA ASP A 71 -14.45 13.31 -12.10
C ASP A 71 -14.90 12.48 -10.90
N VAL A 72 -16.16 12.68 -10.49
CA VAL A 72 -16.75 12.02 -9.32
C VAL A 72 -17.82 10.98 -9.71
N PRO A 73 -17.91 9.85 -8.98
CA PRO A 73 -17.10 9.48 -7.83
C PRO A 73 -15.79 8.75 -8.20
N LYS A 74 -14.70 9.09 -7.51
CA LYS A 74 -13.49 8.25 -7.46
C LYS A 74 -13.66 7.20 -6.36
N VAL A 75 -13.84 5.94 -6.74
CA VAL A 75 -13.99 4.82 -5.82
C VAL A 75 -12.80 3.89 -5.98
N LEU A 76 -12.19 3.51 -4.86
CA LEU A 76 -11.09 2.54 -4.82
C LEU A 76 -11.13 1.72 -3.53
N ILE A 77 -10.47 0.58 -3.56
CA ILE A 77 -10.11 -0.19 -2.37
C ILE A 77 -8.66 0.14 -2.03
N ARG A 78 -8.42 0.60 -0.81
CA ARG A 78 -7.07 0.70 -0.25
C ARG A 78 -6.85 -0.44 0.73
N GLY A 79 -5.70 -1.08 0.65
CA GLY A 79 -5.27 -2.03 1.65
C GLY A 79 -3.77 -2.03 1.82
N GLU A 80 -3.34 -2.91 2.71
CA GLU A 80 -1.95 -3.03 3.15
C GLU A 80 -1.48 -4.46 2.88
N VAL A 81 -0.24 -4.63 2.41
CA VAL A 81 0.36 -5.93 2.06
C VAL A 81 1.64 -6.15 2.85
N TYR A 82 1.74 -7.34 3.41
CA TYR A 82 3.02 -7.88 3.89
C TYR A 82 3.61 -8.76 2.80
N LEU A 83 4.64 -8.26 2.12
CA LEU A 83 5.44 -9.06 1.22
C LEU A 83 6.62 -9.64 2.02
N PRO A 84 6.80 -10.96 2.05
CA PRO A 84 7.98 -11.54 2.68
C PRO A 84 9.22 -11.06 1.93
N LEU A 85 10.23 -10.60 2.67
CA LEU A 85 11.55 -10.35 2.08
C LEU A 85 12.08 -11.68 1.54
N GLU A 86 12.48 -11.71 0.27
CA GLU A 86 13.10 -12.89 -0.32
C GLU A 86 14.35 -13.25 0.51
N GLY A 87 14.33 -14.45 1.11
CA GLY A 87 15.39 -14.92 2.00
C GLY A 87 14.90 -15.75 3.20
N ASN A 88 13.61 -15.74 3.52
CA ASN A 88 13.06 -16.56 4.61
C ASN A 88 11.77 -17.27 4.19
N THR A 89 11.87 -18.21 3.25
CA THR A 89 10.88 -19.28 3.09
C THR A 89 10.86 -20.10 4.38
N ARG A 90 10.12 -19.64 5.40
CA ARG A 90 9.67 -20.55 6.44
C ARG A 90 8.74 -21.52 5.75
N HIS A 91 9.21 -22.75 5.61
CA HIS A 91 8.41 -23.90 5.25
C HIS A 91 7.14 -23.83 6.11
N LEU A 92 6.00 -23.54 5.48
CA LEU A 92 4.72 -23.74 6.14
C LEU A 92 4.57 -25.25 6.18
N ASP A 93 5.09 -25.88 7.23
CA ASP A 93 4.87 -27.29 7.51
C ASP A 93 3.36 -27.51 7.61
N GLY A 94 2.80 -27.98 6.51
CA GLY A 94 1.49 -28.60 6.51
C GLY A 94 1.59 -29.79 7.46
N LYS A 95 0.89 -29.71 8.58
CA LYS A 95 0.55 -30.90 9.35
C LYS A 95 -0.25 -31.81 8.42
N SER A 96 0.40 -32.81 7.85
CA SER A 96 -0.28 -33.99 7.33
C SER A 96 -0.97 -34.65 8.53
N GLU A 97 -2.29 -34.61 8.56
CA GLU A 97 -3.07 -35.55 9.35
C GLU A 97 -2.76 -36.95 8.80
N HIS A 98 -2.08 -37.76 9.61
CA HIS A 98 -2.03 -39.20 9.43
C HIS A 98 -2.81 -39.83 10.58
N GLU A 99 -3.98 -40.34 10.19
CA GLU A 99 -4.73 -41.52 10.68
C GLU A 99 -4.89 -41.74 12.19
#